data_AF-A0A133UII6-F1
#
_entry.id   AF-A0A133UII6-F1
#
_cell.length_a   1.000
_cell.length_b   1.000
_cell.length_c   1.000
_cell.angle_alpha   90.00
_cell.angle_beta   90.00
_cell.angle_gamma   90.00
#
_symmetry.space_group_name_H-M   'P 1'
#
loop_
_entity.id
_entity.type
_entity.pdbx_description
1 polymer ?
#
loop_
_entity_poly.entity_id
_entity_poly.type
_entity_poly.pdbx_seq_one_letter_code
_entity_poly.pdbx_strand_id
1 'polypeptide(L)'
;MSRCSNCGSEIPEGEFRCPRCGELDPSSEAEFEELIEEYRDKRKRMLAIFVLGMFVIMFMPFFRLLLAVICFLIALPMSVFYTWKKRKAEEKLEERYF
;
A
#
# COMPACT_ATOMS: atom_id res chain seq x y z
N MET A 1 -13.46 8.30 20.83
CA MET A 1 -12.47 8.75 21.84
C MET A 1 -11.84 7.50 22.44
N SER A 2 -10.55 7.27 22.23
CA SER A 2 -9.81 6.14 22.81
C SER A 2 -9.00 6.61 24.03
N ARG A 3 -8.56 5.69 24.89
CA ARG A 3 -7.67 6.02 26.01
C ARG A 3 -6.31 5.38 25.79
N CYS A 4 -5.26 6.14 26.07
CA CYS A 4 -3.90 5.64 25.99
C CYS A 4 -3.69 4.50 26.99
N SER A 5 -3.22 3.35 26.50
CA SER A 5 -2.90 2.16 27.31
C SER A 5 -1.72 2.38 28.27
N ASN A 6 -0.83 3.32 27.96
CA ASN A 6 0.35 3.63 28.78
C ASN A 6 0.03 4.64 29.91
N CYS A 7 -0.57 5.79 29.59
CA CYS A 7 -0.78 6.87 30.58
C CYS A 7 -2.25 7.15 30.96
N GLY A 8 -3.21 6.45 30.33
CA GLY A 8 -4.64 6.57 30.65
C GLY A 8 -5.32 7.86 30.18
N SER A 9 -4.60 8.79 29.52
CA SER A 9 -5.21 10.01 28.99
C SER A 9 -6.09 9.74 27.77
N GLU A 10 -7.08 10.59 27.56
CA GLU A 10 -7.94 10.52 26.38
C GLU A 10 -7.16 10.93 25.12
N ILE A 11 -7.33 10.14 24.07
CA ILE A 11 -6.79 10.36 22.74
C ILE A 11 -7.95 10.89 21.87
N PRO A 12 -7.83 12.12 21.34
CA PRO A 12 -8.79 12.69 20.41
C PRO A 12 -9.00 11.82 19.18
N GLU A 13 -10.22 11.82 18.62
CA GLU A 13 -10.49 11.07 17.39
C GLU A 13 -9.69 11.65 16.22
N GLY A 14 -8.92 10.79 15.54
CA GLY A 14 -8.04 11.18 14.43
C GLY A 14 -6.57 11.42 14.82
N GLU A 15 -6.24 11.39 16.11
CA GLU A 15 -4.85 11.40 16.60
C GLU A 15 -4.33 9.96 16.78
N PHE A 16 -3.21 9.65 16.13
CA PHE A 16 -2.58 8.32 16.17
C PHE A 16 -1.67 8.13 17.37
N ARG A 17 -1.41 9.20 18.10
CA ARG A 17 -0.39 9.26 19.14
C ARG A 17 -0.92 10.04 20.31
N CYS A 18 -0.73 9.50 21.51
CA CYS A 18 -1.19 10.12 22.72
C CYS A 18 -0.49 11.48 22.93
N PRO A 19 -1.22 12.59 23.05
CA PRO A 19 -0.63 13.93 23.17
C PRO A 19 0.15 14.12 24.48
N ARG A 20 -0.13 13.29 25.50
CA ARG A 20 0.49 13.41 26.82
C ARG A 20 1.78 12.61 26.99
N CYS A 21 1.84 11.36 26.52
CA CYS A 21 3.00 10.48 26.70
C CYS A 21 3.71 10.09 25.40
N GLY A 22 3.13 10.42 24.23
CA GLY A 22 3.72 10.12 22.93
C GLY A 22 3.59 8.66 22.47
N GLU A 23 2.85 7.81 23.19
CA GLU A 23 2.60 6.42 22.81
C GLU A 23 1.64 6.34 21.61
N LEU A 24 1.82 5.38 20.71
CA LEU A 24 0.86 5.13 19.62
C LEU A 24 -0.44 4.51 20.16
N ASP A 25 -1.56 4.87 19.54
CA ASP A 25 -2.85 4.27 19.86
C ASP A 25 -2.93 2.84 19.30
N PRO A 26 -3.11 1.80 20.14
CA PRO A 26 -3.17 0.41 19.69
C PRO A 26 -4.32 0.13 18.72
N SER A 27 -5.41 0.92 18.78
CA SER A 27 -6.52 0.79 17.82
C SER A 27 -6.09 1.18 16.41
N SER A 28 -5.29 2.24 16.30
CA SER A 28 -4.77 2.72 15.03
C SER A 28 -3.66 1.83 14.46
N GLU A 29 -2.89 1.17 15.34
CA GLU A 29 -1.87 0.22 14.94
C GLU A 29 -2.49 -1.05 14.36
N ALA A 30 -3.54 -1.59 14.99
CA ALA A 30 -4.29 -2.74 14.49
C ALA A 30 -4.97 -2.45 13.14
N GLU A 31 -5.63 -1.29 12.98
CA GLU A 31 -6.24 -0.88 11.71
C GLU A 31 -5.19 -0.75 10.59
N PHE A 32 -4.00 -0.23 10.92
CA PHE A 32 -2.91 -0.08 9.96
C PHE A 32 -2.29 -1.43 9.57
N GLU A 33 -2.15 -2.35 10.52
CA GLU A 33 -1.71 -3.73 10.26
C GLU A 33 -2.68 -4.47 9.34
N GLU A 34 -4.00 -4.39 9.59
CA GLU A 34 -5.03 -4.98 8.72
C GLU A 34 -4.95 -4.40 7.30
N LEU A 35 -4.78 -3.08 7.15
CA LEU A 35 -4.65 -2.43 5.85
C LEU A 35 -3.37 -2.88 5.11
N ILE A 36 -2.25 -3.02 5.82
CA ILE A 36 -0.99 -3.54 5.26
C ILE A 36 -1.17 -4.98 4.80
N GLU A 37 -1.85 -5.80 5.59
CA GLU A 37 -2.07 -7.21 5.29
C GLU A 37 -3.00 -7.38 4.06
N GLU A 38 -4.07 -6.60 3.98
CA GLU A 38 -4.94 -6.54 2.80
C GLU A 38 -4.16 -6.10 1.55
N TYR A 39 -3.30 -5.08 1.68
CA TYR A 39 -2.47 -4.61 0.57
C TYR A 39 -1.45 -5.66 0.11
N ARG A 40 -0.85 -6.38 1.08
CA ARG A 40 0.08 -7.47 0.84
C ARG A 40 -0.60 -8.62 0.10
N ASP A 41 -1.81 -8.99 0.49
CA ASP A 41 -2.58 -10.06 -0.17
C ASP A 41 -2.96 -9.68 -1.61
N LYS A 42 -3.47 -8.46 -1.81
CA LYS A 42 -3.76 -7.94 -3.17
C LYS A 42 -2.52 -7.96 -4.07
N ARG A 43 -1.35 -7.58 -3.54
CA ARG A 43 -0.09 -7.63 -4.29
C ARG A 43 0.29 -9.07 -4.67
N LYS A 44 0.18 -10.02 -3.74
CA LYS A 44 0.47 -11.43 -4.00
C LYS A 44 -0.45 -12.02 -5.08
N ARG A 45 -1.75 -11.71 -5.02
CA ARG A 45 -2.71 -12.14 -6.06
C ARG A 45 -2.39 -11.55 -7.43
N MET A 46 -2.07 -10.25 -7.50
CA MET A 46 -1.64 -9.63 -8.76
C MET A 46 -0.36 -10.27 -9.30
N LEU A 47 0.64 -10.52 -8.45
CA LEU A 47 1.87 -11.21 -8.85
C LEU A 47 1.58 -12.63 -9.36
N ALA A 48 0.71 -13.39 -8.69
CA ALA A 48 0.33 -14.73 -9.12
C ALA A 48 -0.34 -14.74 -10.51
N ILE A 49 -1.28 -13.81 -10.76
CA ILE A 49 -1.92 -13.66 -12.07
C ILE A 49 -0.89 -13.30 -13.14
N PHE A 50 0.03 -12.39 -12.82
CA PHE A 50 1.08 -11.97 -13.76
C PHE A 50 2.02 -13.13 -14.12
N VAL A 51 2.45 -13.92 -13.13
CA VAL A 51 3.29 -15.11 -13.33
C VAL A 51 2.57 -16.15 -14.19
N LEU A 52 1.29 -16.45 -13.91
CA LEU A 52 0.49 -17.38 -14.71
C LEU A 52 0.31 -16.88 -16.16
N GLY A 53 0.07 -15.58 -16.34
CA GLY A 53 0.00 -14.95 -17.66
C GLY A 53 1.31 -15.08 -18.44
N MET A 54 2.46 -14.87 -17.78
CA MET A 54 3.77 -15.06 -18.41
C MET A 54 3.99 -16.50 -18.90
N PHE A 55 3.54 -17.52 -18.16
CA PHE A 55 3.62 -18.91 -18.60
C PHE A 55 2.81 -19.15 -19.89
N VAL A 56 1.58 -18.65 -19.98
CA VAL A 56 0.74 -18.80 -21.18
C VAL A 56 1.36 -18.11 -22.41
N ILE A 57 1.90 -16.90 -22.23
CA ILE A 57 2.59 -16.15 -23.29
C ILE A 57 3.86 -16.87 -23.77
N MET A 58 4.56 -17.54 -22.85
CA MET A 58 5.76 -18.30 -23.17
C MET A 58 5.43 -19.52 -24.06
N PHE A 59 4.25 -20.14 -23.95
CA PHE A 59 3.89 -21.30 -24.78
C PHE A 59 3.28 -20.96 -26.15
N MET A 60 2.80 -19.72 -26.38
CA MET A 60 2.23 -19.30 -27.67
C MET A 60 3.19 -18.40 -28.48
N PRO A 61 4.01 -18.95 -29.40
CA PRO A 61 5.09 -18.20 -30.06
C PRO A 61 4.60 -17.08 -30.99
N PHE A 62 3.39 -17.17 -31.53
CA PHE A 62 2.86 -16.21 -32.51
C PHE A 62 2.46 -14.85 -31.92
N PHE A 63 2.08 -14.78 -30.64
CA PHE A 63 1.55 -13.55 -30.03
C PHE A 63 2.54 -12.87 -29.09
N ARG A 64 3.76 -13.40 -28.95
CA ARG A 64 4.76 -12.90 -27.98
C ARG A 64 5.09 -11.42 -28.14
N LEU A 65 5.30 -10.95 -29.37
CA LEU A 65 5.68 -9.56 -29.65
C LEU A 65 4.52 -8.60 -29.38
N LEU A 66 3.30 -8.99 -29.78
CA LEU A 66 2.08 -8.21 -29.55
C LEU A 66 1.78 -8.07 -28.04
N LEU A 67 1.82 -9.18 -27.30
CA LEU A 67 1.54 -9.19 -25.86
C LEU A 67 2.63 -8.48 -25.05
N ALA A 68 3.90 -8.61 -25.42
CA ALA A 68 4.99 -7.89 -24.78
C ALA A 68 4.81 -6.36 -24.91
N VAL A 69 4.43 -5.87 -26.09
CA VAL A 69 4.15 -4.44 -26.31
C VAL A 69 2.97 -3.97 -25.46
N ILE A 70 1.87 -4.73 -25.42
CA ILE A 70 0.69 -4.40 -24.59
C ILE A 70 1.06 -4.36 -23.11
N CYS A 71 1.80 -5.36 -22.60
CA CYS A 71 2.26 -5.37 -21.21
C CYS A 71 3.14 -4.16 -20.91
N PHE A 72 4.04 -3.77 -21.81
CA PHE A 72 4.90 -2.61 -21.64
C PHE A 72 4.10 -1.30 -21.61
N LEU A 73 3.12 -1.16 -22.50
CA LEU A 73 2.22 -0.01 -22.57
C LEU A 73 1.36 0.15 -21.31
N ILE A 74 1.04 -0.92 -20.58
CA ILE A 74 0.29 -0.85 -19.32
C ILE A 74 1.23 -0.68 -18.11
N ALA A 75 2.38 -1.34 -18.11
CA ALA A 75 3.33 -1.30 -17.00
C ALA A 75 3.98 0.07 -16.80
N LEU A 76 4.36 0.75 -17.89
CA LEU A 76 4.95 2.09 -17.83
C LEU A 76 4.03 3.13 -17.16
N PRO A 77 2.79 3.36 -17.59
CA PRO A 77 1.91 4.35 -16.95
C PRO A 77 1.57 3.93 -15.52
N MET A 78 1.44 2.64 -15.22
CA MET A 78 1.26 2.17 -13.84
C MET A 78 2.47 2.49 -12.96
N SER A 79 3.70 2.30 -13.46
CA SER A 79 4.92 2.61 -12.71
C SER A 79 5.05 4.12 -12.42
N VAL A 80 4.75 4.96 -13.41
CA VAL A 80 4.73 6.43 -13.27
C VAL A 80 3.62 6.86 -12.31
N PHE A 81 2.42 6.30 -12.45
CA PHE A 81 1.31 6.59 -11.54
C PHE A 81 1.63 6.17 -10.11
N TYR A 82 2.24 5.00 -9.92
CA TYR A 82 2.59 4.49 -8.60
C TYR A 82 3.68 5.35 -7.93
N THR A 83 4.72 5.74 -8.67
CA THR A 83 5.76 6.62 -8.15
C THR A 83 5.22 8.01 -7.81
N TRP A 84 4.31 8.55 -8.63
CA TRP A 84 3.65 9.82 -8.35
C TRP A 84 2.75 9.74 -7.11
N LYS A 85 1.95 8.67 -7.00
CA LYS A 85 1.08 8.44 -5.84
C LYS A 85 1.87 8.21 -4.56
N LYS A 86 3.05 7.58 -4.64
CA LYS A 86 3.97 7.39 -3.50
C LYS A 86 4.46 8.72 -2.96
N ARG A 87 4.94 9.63 -3.82
CA ARG A 87 5.38 10.97 -3.39
C ARG A 87 4.26 11.72 -2.67
N LYS A 88 3.06 11.68 -3.21
CA LYS A 88 1.89 12.34 -2.60
C LYS A 88 1.50 11.74 -1.24
N ALA A 89 1.83 10.48 -1.00
CA ALA A 89 1.63 9.85 0.31
C ALA A 89 2.74 10.25 1.29
N GLU A 90 3.99 10.38 0.82
CA GLU A 90 5.12 10.86 1.63
C GLU A 90 4.94 12.32 2.06
N GLU A 91 4.52 13.22 1.17
CA GLU A 91 4.22 14.62 1.50
C GLU A 91 3.13 14.75 2.57
N LYS A 92 2.07 13.93 2.49
CA LYS A 92 1.00 13.90 3.51
C LYS A 92 1.45 13.34 4.86
N LEU A 93 2.46 12.48 4.88
CA LEU A 93 3.05 11.99 6.11
C LEU A 93 3.93 13.08 6.72
N GLU A 94 4.77 13.76 5.93
CA GLU A 94 5.59 14.87 6.40
C GLU A 94 4.73 16.01 6.98
N GLU A 95 3.68 16.47 6.29
CA GLU A 95 2.73 17.49 6.81
C GLU A 95 1.99 17.05 8.08
N ARG A 96 1.90 15.75 8.37
CA ARG A 96 1.21 15.23 9.56
C ARG A 96 2.15 15.05 10.75
N TYR A 97 3.47 14.98 10.53
CA TYR A 97 4.47 14.70 11.55
C TYR A 97 5.44 15.86 11.84
N PHE A 98 5.44 16.94 11.04
CA PHE A 98 6.17 18.19 11.23
C PHE A 98 5.22 19.39 11.30
#